data_AF-A0A7J6AVZ1-F1
#
_entry.id   AF-A0A7J6AVZ1-F1
#
_cell.length_a   1.000
_cell.length_b   1.000
_cell.length_c   1.000
_cell.angle_alpha   90.00
_cell.angle_beta   90.00
_cell.angle_gamma   90.00
#
_symmetry.space_group_name_H-M   'P 1'
#
loop_
_entity.id
_entity.type
_entity.pdbx_description
1 polymer ?
#
loop_
_entity_poly.entity_id
_entity_poly.type
_entity_poly.pdbx_seq_one_letter_code
_entity_poly.pdbx_strand_id
1 'polypeptide(L)'
;MQCMAQASQGSDQERIDYALNNKRRVIRLVLQWAAINTPHLQEEESSLAFLQDFYMSVSEDAKHIPALKDQLPELESVLKQNSDDANPSQKKHKVLLRQFSMGDEKLQKRQPIKSTDEILFKVYCSDHTYTTIRVPVSASVREVVSAVSDKLGSQGDLLVIHLSSAGDKVVLKPNEVSIFSSLSINGRLFVCSREQINSLTPLPEQEGPSAGSMSTLELMSSKEVAYQMTLYEWELFNCVHEHELIYHTFGRQHFKKATANLDLFLRRFNEIQLWVVTEVCLCSTLSKRVQLLKKFIKIAAHCKEFRNLNSFFAIIMGLSNPAVSRLSQTWEKLPSKFKKVYAEYENLMDPSRNHRAYRLTVAKLDPPIIPFMPLLIKDMTFTHEGNKTFVDSLVNFEKMRMIANTVRIIRYCRSQPFNHEAPQATKNHQDVRLYVRQISVIDNQRTLSQLSHKLEPRRP
;
A
#
# COMPACT_ATOMS: atom_id res chain seq x y z
N MET A 1 8.40 -36.65 4.46
CA MET A 1 7.70 -35.97 5.58
C MET A 1 6.69 -36.94 6.17
N GLN A 2 6.90 -37.48 7.37
CA GLN A 2 5.95 -38.43 7.98
C GLN A 2 4.69 -37.68 8.46
N CYS A 3 3.67 -37.55 7.60
CA CYS A 3 2.28 -37.31 8.03
C CYS A 3 1.68 -38.56 8.70
N MET A 4 2.48 -39.29 9.49
CA MET A 4 2.19 -40.64 9.99
C MET A 4 2.14 -40.67 11.51
N ALA A 5 1.41 -39.73 12.12
CA ALA A 5 0.99 -39.91 13.49
C ALA A 5 -0.05 -41.05 13.52
N GLN A 6 0.40 -42.25 13.86
CA GLN A 6 -0.48 -43.38 14.13
C GLN A 6 -1.13 -43.21 15.51
N ALA A 7 -2.38 -43.64 15.66
CA ALA A 7 -3.01 -43.66 16.97
C ALA A 7 -2.24 -44.63 17.89
N SER A 8 -1.86 -44.15 19.08
CA SER A 8 -1.13 -44.94 20.08
C SER A 8 -2.02 -45.91 20.86
N GLN A 9 -3.34 -45.80 20.72
CA GLN A 9 -4.35 -46.58 21.42
C GLN A 9 -5.52 -46.93 20.48
N GLY A 10 -6.35 -47.89 20.87
CA GLY A 10 -7.50 -48.39 20.08
C GLY A 10 -7.20 -49.69 19.33
N SER A 11 -8.25 -50.32 18.83
CA SER A 11 -8.22 -51.48 17.94
C SER A 11 -7.65 -51.13 16.56
N ASP A 12 -7.24 -52.13 15.78
CA ASP A 12 -6.64 -51.91 14.46
C ASP A 12 -7.57 -51.12 13.52
N GLN A 13 -8.88 -51.40 13.57
CA GLN A 13 -9.87 -50.66 12.78
C GLN A 13 -9.98 -49.20 13.22
N GLU A 14 -10.04 -48.93 14.52
CA GLU A 14 -10.08 -47.55 15.05
C GLU A 14 -8.81 -46.77 14.72
N ARG A 15 -7.65 -47.43 14.73
CA ARG A 15 -6.37 -46.83 14.34
C ARG A 15 -6.35 -46.46 12.85
N ILE A 16 -6.89 -47.33 11.99
CA ILE A 16 -7.03 -47.08 10.55
C ILE A 16 -7.95 -45.88 10.31
N ASP A 17 -9.12 -45.85 10.95
CA ASP A 17 -10.10 -44.78 10.80
C ASP A 17 -9.57 -43.44 11.34
N TYR A 18 -8.87 -43.46 12.47
CA TYR A 18 -8.18 -42.29 13.00
C TYR A 18 -7.13 -41.76 12.02
N ALA A 19 -6.27 -42.65 11.49
CA ALA A 19 -5.21 -42.26 10.56
C ALA A 19 -5.77 -41.64 9.27
N LEU A 20 -6.84 -42.22 8.71
CA LEU A 20 -7.54 -41.68 7.54
C LEU A 20 -8.09 -40.27 7.83
N ASN A 21 -8.83 -40.11 8.93
CA ASN A 21 -9.40 -38.82 9.30
C ASN A 21 -8.32 -37.76 9.60
N ASN A 22 -7.22 -38.16 10.22
CA ASN A 22 -6.07 -37.29 10.44
C ASN A 22 -5.47 -36.81 9.11
N LYS A 23 -5.20 -37.73 8.17
CA LYS A 23 -4.69 -37.37 6.82
C LYS A 23 -5.62 -36.38 6.12
N ARG A 24 -6.93 -36.64 6.12
CA ARG A 24 -7.94 -35.71 5.53
C ARG A 24 -7.91 -34.32 6.17
N ARG A 25 -7.75 -34.23 7.49
CA ARG A 25 -7.63 -32.95 8.21
C ARG A 25 -6.37 -32.19 7.82
N VAL A 26 -5.23 -32.89 7.73
CA VAL A 26 -3.97 -32.26 7.29
C VAL A 26 -4.08 -31.78 5.85
N ILE A 27 -4.63 -32.58 4.94
CA ILE A 27 -4.86 -32.18 3.54
C ILE A 27 -5.71 -30.92 3.47
N ARG A 28 -6.82 -30.89 4.22
CA ARG A 28 -7.68 -29.70 4.28
C ARG A 28 -6.94 -28.47 4.81
N LEU A 29 -6.11 -28.62 5.84
CA LEU A 29 -5.30 -27.53 6.36
C LEU A 29 -4.31 -27.01 5.32
N VAL A 30 -3.61 -27.90 4.62
CA VAL A 30 -2.65 -27.54 3.56
C VAL A 30 -3.35 -26.84 2.40
N LEU A 31 -4.53 -27.30 1.98
CA LEU A 31 -5.33 -26.63 0.95
C LEU A 31 -5.74 -25.20 1.35
N GLN A 32 -6.19 -25.02 2.59
CA GLN A 32 -6.53 -23.68 3.10
C GLN A 32 -5.31 -22.78 3.25
N TRP A 33 -4.19 -23.32 3.72
CA TRP A 33 -2.91 -22.60 3.78
C TRP A 33 -2.48 -22.18 2.37
N ALA A 34 -2.51 -23.09 1.40
CA ALA A 34 -2.12 -22.78 0.03
C ALA A 34 -3.01 -21.73 -0.61
N ALA A 35 -4.34 -21.81 -0.43
CA ALA A 35 -5.28 -20.82 -0.95
C ALA A 35 -5.05 -19.39 -0.41
N ILE A 36 -4.61 -19.27 0.85
CA ILE A 36 -4.23 -17.97 1.44
C ILE A 36 -2.87 -17.50 0.92
N ASN A 37 -1.97 -18.44 0.59
CA ASN A 37 -0.58 -18.16 0.26
C ASN A 37 -0.28 -18.17 -1.25
N THR A 38 -1.23 -18.46 -2.16
CA THR A 38 -0.98 -18.71 -3.60
C THR A 38 0.08 -17.80 -4.24
N PRO A 39 -0.02 -16.45 -4.20
CA PRO A 39 1.01 -15.60 -4.82
C PRO A 39 2.37 -15.60 -4.10
N HIS A 40 2.41 -15.97 -2.81
CA HIS A 40 3.62 -16.06 -1.99
C HIS A 40 4.32 -17.42 -2.10
N LEU A 41 3.58 -18.50 -2.38
CA LEU A 41 4.15 -19.84 -2.58
C LEU A 41 5.19 -19.84 -3.70
N GLN A 42 4.97 -19.04 -4.74
CA GLN A 42 5.89 -18.86 -5.85
C GLN A 42 7.22 -18.17 -5.45
N GLU A 43 7.23 -17.41 -4.35
CA GLU A 43 8.44 -16.70 -3.87
C GLU A 43 9.25 -17.51 -2.85
N GLU A 44 8.75 -18.65 -2.38
CA GLU A 44 9.39 -19.44 -1.32
C GLU A 44 9.57 -20.89 -1.77
N GLU A 45 10.79 -21.20 -2.22
CA GLU A 45 11.14 -22.53 -2.75
C GLU A 45 10.84 -23.67 -1.75
N SER A 46 11.04 -23.44 -0.44
CA SER A 46 10.71 -24.39 0.61
C SER A 46 9.22 -24.72 0.67
N SER A 47 8.35 -23.72 0.49
CA SER A 47 6.90 -23.91 0.50
C SER A 47 6.42 -24.67 -0.74
N LEU A 48 7.00 -24.41 -1.91
CA LEU A 48 6.71 -25.16 -3.13
C LEU A 48 7.23 -26.60 -3.05
N ALA A 49 8.45 -26.80 -2.56
CA ALA A 49 9.03 -28.13 -2.34
C ALA A 49 8.18 -28.94 -1.35
N PHE A 50 7.73 -28.32 -0.26
CA PHE A 50 6.79 -28.94 0.67
C PHE A 50 5.49 -29.39 -0.02
N LEU A 51 4.88 -28.54 -0.86
CA LEU A 51 3.64 -28.90 -1.56
C LEU A 51 3.86 -30.07 -2.53
N GLN A 52 4.99 -30.09 -3.24
CA GLN A 52 5.35 -31.18 -4.15
C GLN A 52 5.52 -32.49 -3.38
N ASP A 53 6.33 -32.49 -2.32
CA ASP A 53 6.55 -33.65 -1.46
C ASP A 53 5.25 -34.13 -0.81
N PHE A 54 4.41 -33.19 -0.35
CA PHE A 54 3.12 -33.47 0.28
C PHE A 54 2.16 -34.13 -0.71
N TYR A 55 2.04 -33.60 -1.93
CA TYR A 55 1.21 -34.21 -2.97
C TYR A 55 1.69 -35.60 -3.35
N MET A 56 3.00 -35.81 -3.49
CA MET A 56 3.56 -37.13 -3.78
C MET A 56 3.24 -38.13 -2.67
N SER A 57 3.35 -37.71 -1.40
CA SER A 57 2.97 -38.53 -0.25
C SER A 57 1.48 -38.89 -0.25
N VAL A 58 0.60 -37.93 -0.50
CA VAL A 58 -0.85 -38.17 -0.52
C VAL A 58 -1.25 -39.04 -1.71
N SER A 59 -0.58 -38.87 -2.86
CA SER A 59 -0.81 -39.68 -4.05
C SER A 59 -0.43 -41.15 -3.83
N GLU A 60 0.69 -41.40 -3.14
CA GLU A 60 1.09 -42.75 -2.76
C GLU A 60 0.10 -43.38 -1.78
N ASP A 61 -0.29 -42.63 -0.73
CA ASP A 61 -1.30 -43.09 0.24
C ASP A 61 -2.64 -43.43 -0.45
N ALA A 62 -3.06 -42.64 -1.44
CA ALA A 62 -4.31 -42.83 -2.15
C ALA A 62 -4.35 -44.10 -3.02
N LYS A 63 -3.19 -44.72 -3.33
CA LYS A 63 -3.14 -46.04 -3.99
C LYS A 63 -3.64 -47.14 -3.06
N HIS A 64 -3.35 -47.01 -1.75
CA HIS A 64 -3.73 -47.97 -0.72
C HIS A 64 -5.01 -47.58 0.02
N ILE A 65 -5.34 -46.29 0.04
CA ILE A 65 -6.49 -45.73 0.76
C ILE A 65 -7.38 -44.98 -0.25
N PRO A 66 -8.35 -45.67 -0.91
CA PRO A 66 -9.18 -45.08 -1.96
C PRO A 66 -9.93 -43.81 -1.53
N ALA A 67 -10.24 -43.69 -0.23
CA ALA A 67 -10.93 -42.56 0.38
C ALA A 67 -10.15 -41.23 0.39
N LEU A 68 -8.89 -41.20 -0.09
CA LEU A 68 -8.10 -39.97 -0.28
C LEU A 68 -8.09 -39.47 -1.73
N LYS A 69 -8.57 -40.29 -2.69
CA LYS A 69 -8.53 -39.95 -4.12
C LYS A 69 -9.38 -38.74 -4.48
N ASP A 70 -10.41 -38.46 -3.70
CA ASP A 70 -11.30 -37.31 -3.87
C ASP A 70 -10.61 -35.96 -3.61
N GLN A 71 -9.56 -35.93 -2.80
CA GLN A 71 -8.82 -34.70 -2.46
C GLN A 71 -7.63 -34.41 -3.40
N LEU A 72 -7.17 -35.41 -4.17
CA LEU A 72 -6.03 -35.27 -5.07
C LEU A 72 -6.22 -34.21 -6.17
N PRO A 73 -7.37 -34.09 -6.85
CA PRO A 73 -7.55 -33.09 -7.90
C PRO A 73 -7.39 -31.65 -7.41
N GLU A 74 -7.82 -31.37 -6.18
CA GLU A 74 -7.68 -30.03 -5.58
C GLU A 74 -6.21 -29.71 -5.27
N LEU A 75 -5.48 -30.68 -4.70
CA LEU A 75 -4.03 -30.54 -4.45
C LEU A 75 -3.24 -30.39 -5.75
N GLU A 76 -3.59 -31.17 -6.78
CA GLU A 76 -2.95 -31.09 -8.09
C GLU A 76 -3.21 -29.73 -8.75
N SER A 77 -4.43 -29.20 -8.64
CA SER A 77 -4.79 -27.86 -9.14
C SER A 77 -3.96 -26.77 -8.45
N VAL A 78 -3.82 -26.83 -7.13
CA VAL A 78 -2.96 -25.90 -6.37
C VAL A 78 -1.52 -26.01 -6.84
N LEU A 79 -0.99 -27.21 -7.05
CA LEU A 79 0.38 -27.38 -7.53
C LEU A 79 0.57 -26.81 -8.94
N LYS A 80 -0.31 -27.14 -9.88
CA LYS A 80 -0.24 -26.65 -11.27
C LYS A 80 -0.27 -25.12 -11.33
N GLN A 81 -1.16 -24.48 -10.57
CA GLN A 81 -1.24 -23.03 -10.48
C GLN A 81 0.06 -22.38 -9.98
N ASN A 82 0.83 -23.09 -9.15
CA ASN A 82 2.09 -22.59 -8.59
C ASN A 82 3.33 -23.05 -9.37
N SER A 83 3.22 -24.08 -10.21
CA SER A 83 4.31 -24.61 -11.04
C SER A 83 4.31 -24.11 -12.49
N ASP A 84 3.16 -23.77 -13.08
CA ASP A 84 3.08 -23.43 -14.51
C ASP A 84 3.75 -22.08 -14.83
N ASP A 85 3.88 -21.18 -13.85
CA ASP A 85 4.72 -19.96 -13.93
C ASP A 85 6.24 -20.26 -13.75
N ALA A 86 6.62 -21.50 -13.42
CA ALA A 86 8.02 -21.91 -13.27
C ALA A 86 8.70 -22.28 -14.60
N ASN A 87 8.02 -22.09 -15.75
CA ASN A 87 8.67 -22.16 -17.05
C ASN A 87 9.71 -21.02 -17.17
N PRO A 88 11.02 -21.30 -17.28
CA PRO A 88 12.07 -20.27 -17.28
C PRO A 88 11.91 -19.23 -18.39
N SER A 89 11.26 -19.62 -19.50
CA SER A 89 10.97 -18.77 -20.67
C SER A 89 9.89 -17.70 -20.41
N GLN A 90 9.11 -17.81 -19.33
CA GLN A 90 8.10 -16.83 -18.92
C GLN A 90 8.48 -16.00 -17.68
N LYS A 91 9.64 -16.28 -17.04
CA LYS A 91 10.25 -15.36 -16.05
C LYS A 91 10.75 -14.10 -16.75
N LYS A 92 9.85 -13.30 -17.31
CA LYS A 92 10.14 -11.90 -17.63
C LYS A 92 10.39 -11.23 -16.29
N HIS A 93 11.66 -11.07 -15.93
CA HIS A 93 12.07 -10.25 -14.79
C HIS A 93 11.42 -8.88 -14.99
N LYS A 94 10.38 -8.59 -14.18
CA LYS A 94 9.65 -7.35 -14.26
C LYS A 94 10.55 -6.28 -13.66
N VAL A 95 11.26 -5.56 -14.52
CA VAL A 95 12.08 -4.44 -14.11
C VAL A 95 11.16 -3.25 -13.85
N LEU A 96 11.00 -2.89 -12.58
CA LEU A 96 10.20 -1.75 -12.18
C LEU A 96 10.99 -0.46 -12.38
N LEU A 97 10.42 0.48 -13.13
CA LEU A 97 11.01 1.77 -13.49
C LEU A 97 10.43 2.91 -12.63
N ARG A 98 10.64 2.90 -11.31
CA ARG A 98 9.89 3.82 -10.43
C ARG A 98 10.20 5.30 -10.62
N GLN A 99 11.46 5.64 -10.93
CA GLN A 99 11.90 7.01 -11.24
C GLN A 99 12.11 7.24 -12.75
N PHE A 100 11.95 6.20 -13.56
CA PHE A 100 12.21 6.22 -15.00
C PHE A 100 10.94 6.09 -15.85
N SER A 101 9.79 5.72 -15.26
CA SER A 101 8.52 5.68 -16.00
C SER A 101 8.12 7.08 -16.45
N MET A 102 8.39 7.36 -17.73
CA MET A 102 7.86 8.47 -18.51
C MET A 102 6.75 7.93 -19.42
N GLY A 103 5.67 8.69 -19.61
CA GLY A 103 4.62 8.36 -20.60
C GLY A 103 3.63 7.25 -20.19
N ASP A 104 3.32 6.36 -21.14
CA ASP A 104 2.16 5.45 -21.15
C ASP A 104 2.20 4.29 -20.13
N GLU A 105 3.36 3.96 -19.54
CA GLU A 105 3.45 2.94 -18.50
C GLU A 105 2.60 3.28 -17.26
N LYS A 106 2.44 4.58 -16.96
CA LYS A 106 1.61 5.05 -15.84
C LYS A 106 0.11 4.85 -16.07
N LEU A 107 -0.30 4.59 -17.31
CA LEU A 107 -1.68 4.27 -17.66
C LEU A 107 -2.00 2.79 -17.54
N GLN A 108 -1.00 1.91 -17.50
CA GLN A 108 -1.23 0.48 -17.37
C GLN A 108 -1.96 0.15 -16.06
N LYS A 109 -2.82 -0.87 -16.11
CA LYS A 109 -3.48 -1.42 -14.93
C LYS A 109 -2.41 -1.91 -13.96
N ARG A 110 -2.50 -1.53 -12.68
CA ARG A 110 -1.51 -2.00 -11.69
C ARG A 110 -1.56 -3.52 -11.56
N GLN A 111 -0.37 -4.09 -11.46
CA GLN A 111 -0.13 -5.49 -11.15
C GLN A 111 0.64 -5.56 -9.84
N PRO A 112 0.40 -6.57 -8.99
CA PRO A 112 1.13 -6.74 -7.74
C PRO A 112 2.65 -6.70 -7.96
N ILE A 113 3.34 -6.01 -7.05
CA ILE A 113 4.79 -5.99 -6.97
C ILE A 113 5.21 -7.14 -6.05
N LYS A 114 6.06 -8.03 -6.55
CA LYS A 114 6.62 -9.16 -5.79
C LYS A 114 7.93 -8.76 -5.10
N SER A 115 8.30 -9.47 -4.04
CA SER A 115 9.55 -9.22 -3.31
C SER A 115 10.79 -9.49 -4.18
N THR A 116 10.66 -10.42 -5.12
CA THR A 116 11.71 -10.86 -6.06
C THR A 116 11.74 -10.06 -7.36
N ASP A 117 10.77 -9.17 -7.60
CA ASP A 117 10.82 -8.27 -8.75
C ASP A 117 12.09 -7.42 -8.65
N GLU A 118 12.71 -7.12 -9.79
CA GLU A 118 13.88 -6.25 -9.82
C GLU A 118 13.47 -4.80 -10.06
N ILE A 119 14.16 -3.87 -9.42
CA ILE A 119 13.91 -2.44 -9.56
C ILE A 119 15.18 -1.75 -10.08
N LEU A 120 15.00 -0.86 -11.06
CA LEU A 120 16.01 0.14 -11.42
C LEU A 120 15.75 1.40 -10.61
N PHE A 121 16.68 1.74 -9.72
CA PHE A 121 16.52 2.83 -8.77
C PHE A 121 17.72 3.76 -8.78
N LYS A 122 17.50 5.09 -8.77
CA LYS A 122 18.59 6.08 -8.65
C LYS A 122 18.91 6.30 -7.18
N VAL A 123 20.18 6.11 -6.82
CA VAL A 123 20.74 6.49 -5.52
C VAL A 123 21.68 7.66 -5.75
N TYR A 124 21.42 8.77 -5.07
CA TYR A 124 22.10 10.04 -5.31
C TYR A 124 23.33 10.20 -4.41
N CYS A 125 24.36 10.87 -4.91
CA CYS A 125 25.53 11.28 -4.14
C CYS A 125 25.34 12.69 -3.58
N SER A 126 26.26 13.13 -2.71
CA SER A 126 26.21 14.46 -2.09
C SER A 126 26.31 15.63 -3.09
N ASP A 127 26.89 15.39 -4.26
CA ASP A 127 27.02 16.34 -5.36
C ASP A 127 25.83 16.30 -6.34
N HIS A 128 24.75 15.59 -5.97
CA HIS A 128 23.53 15.39 -6.77
C HIS A 128 23.71 14.57 -8.05
N THR A 129 24.90 14.00 -8.30
CA THR A 129 25.03 12.91 -9.26
C THR A 129 24.31 11.67 -8.75
N TYR A 130 24.04 10.68 -9.60
CA TYR A 130 23.40 9.44 -9.15
C TYR A 130 23.94 8.22 -9.86
N THR A 131 23.81 7.09 -9.16
CA THR A 131 24.04 5.76 -9.72
C THR A 131 22.72 5.02 -9.79
N THR A 132 22.41 4.45 -10.96
CA THR A 132 21.27 3.56 -11.11
C THR A 132 21.67 2.15 -10.70
N ILE A 133 21.04 1.58 -9.67
CA ILE A 133 21.24 0.19 -9.27
C ILE A 133 20.11 -0.70 -9.77
N ARG A 134 20.40 -1.99 -9.95
CA ARG A 134 19.43 -3.05 -10.23
C ARG A 134 19.48 -4.03 -9.07
N VAL A 135 18.42 -4.08 -8.27
CA VAL A 135 18.33 -4.95 -7.08
C VAL A 135 16.90 -5.47 -6.92
N PRO A 136 16.67 -6.56 -6.17
CA PRO A 136 15.31 -6.97 -5.81
C PRO A 136 14.57 -5.89 -5.02
N VAL A 137 13.23 -5.85 -5.12
CA VAL A 137 12.40 -4.91 -4.33
C VAL A 137 12.57 -5.15 -2.82
N SER A 138 12.81 -6.39 -2.41
CA SER A 138 13.08 -6.78 -1.02
C SER A 138 14.52 -6.51 -0.56
N ALA A 139 15.39 -5.98 -1.43
CA ALA A 139 16.78 -5.73 -1.08
C ALA A 139 16.91 -4.89 0.20
N SER A 140 17.81 -5.35 1.05
CA SER A 140 18.22 -4.68 2.27
C SER A 140 19.11 -3.48 1.96
N VAL A 141 19.23 -2.57 2.94
CA VAL A 141 20.18 -1.46 2.87
C VAL A 141 21.60 -1.95 2.61
N ARG A 142 22.01 -3.08 3.21
CA ARG A 142 23.34 -3.67 2.96
C ARG A 142 23.55 -4.05 1.49
N GLU A 143 22.57 -4.68 0.88
CA GLU A 143 22.64 -5.07 -0.55
C GLU A 143 22.64 -3.83 -1.46
N VAL A 144 21.90 -2.79 -1.08
CA VAL A 144 21.93 -1.49 -1.78
C VAL A 144 23.31 -0.83 -1.68
N VAL A 145 23.93 -0.80 -0.49
CA VAL A 145 25.29 -0.28 -0.31
C VAL A 145 26.29 -1.06 -1.16
N SER A 146 26.21 -2.39 -1.18
CA SER A 146 27.07 -3.24 -2.02
C SER A 146 26.91 -2.87 -3.50
N ALA A 147 25.68 -2.84 -4.02
CA ALA A 147 25.40 -2.56 -5.43
C ALA A 147 25.85 -1.15 -5.86
N VAL A 148 25.80 -0.17 -4.96
CA VAL A 148 26.32 1.18 -5.20
C VAL A 148 27.84 1.21 -5.16
N SER A 149 28.45 0.57 -4.15
CA SER A 149 29.91 0.54 -3.96
C SER A 149 30.61 -0.11 -5.14
N ASP A 150 30.05 -1.21 -5.66
CA ASP A 150 30.55 -1.91 -6.84
C ASP A 150 30.60 -1.00 -8.09
N LYS A 151 29.61 -0.12 -8.24
CA LYS A 151 29.53 0.81 -9.38
C LYS A 151 30.39 2.06 -9.20
N LEU A 152 30.54 2.54 -7.98
CA LEU A 152 31.37 3.70 -7.66
C LEU A 152 32.86 3.34 -7.51
N GLY A 153 33.21 2.04 -7.42
CA GLY A 153 34.56 1.61 -7.11
C GLY A 153 35.02 2.04 -5.71
N SER A 154 34.08 2.30 -4.80
CA SER A 154 34.37 2.80 -3.46
C SER A 154 34.51 1.66 -2.47
N GLN A 155 35.54 1.70 -1.61
CA GLN A 155 35.70 0.81 -0.46
C GLN A 155 35.34 1.49 0.88
N GLY A 156 34.75 2.69 0.83
CA GLY A 156 34.39 3.45 2.02
C GLY A 156 33.15 2.91 2.74
N ASP A 157 33.04 3.22 4.04
CA ASP A 157 31.85 2.94 4.86
C ASP A 157 30.70 3.88 4.46
N LEU A 158 29.93 3.46 3.45
CA LEU A 158 28.83 4.22 2.88
C LEU A 158 27.52 3.98 3.63
N LEU A 159 26.80 5.07 3.89
CA LEU A 159 25.49 5.06 4.53
C LEU A 159 24.40 5.41 3.52
N VAL A 160 23.25 4.74 3.62
CA VAL A 160 22.05 5.08 2.84
C VAL A 160 21.16 6.00 3.65
N ILE A 161 20.81 7.14 3.06
CA ILE A 161 20.02 8.20 3.69
C ILE A 161 18.72 8.38 2.92
N HIS A 162 17.58 8.35 3.61
CA HIS A 162 16.35 8.94 3.08
C HIS A 162 16.36 10.44 3.34
N LEU A 163 16.30 11.24 2.28
CA LEU A 163 16.21 12.69 2.34
C LEU A 163 14.82 13.15 1.91
N SER A 164 14.10 13.84 2.81
CA SER A 164 12.80 14.44 2.53
C SER A 164 12.95 15.76 1.74
N SER A 165 11.85 16.23 1.14
CA SER A 165 11.79 17.56 0.51
C SER A 165 11.91 18.70 1.52
N ALA A 166 11.68 18.45 2.81
CA ALA A 166 11.90 19.41 3.88
C ALA A 166 13.37 19.45 4.37
N GLY A 167 14.23 18.58 3.82
CA GLY A 167 15.63 18.47 4.23
C GLY A 167 15.86 17.53 5.43
N ASP A 168 14.83 16.83 5.89
CA ASP A 168 14.98 15.84 6.96
C ASP A 168 15.77 14.63 6.45
N LYS A 169 16.76 14.22 7.23
CA LYS A 169 17.71 13.16 6.90
C LYS A 169 17.50 11.99 7.85
N VAL A 170 17.19 10.81 7.31
CA VAL A 170 17.06 9.58 8.08
C VAL A 170 18.09 8.57 7.58
N VAL A 171 19.04 8.21 8.45
CA VAL A 171 20.01 7.13 8.19
C VAL A 171 19.27 5.80 8.30
N LEU A 172 19.27 5.01 7.22
CA LEU A 172 18.60 3.70 7.20
C LEU A 172 19.53 2.62 7.77
N LYS A 173 18.97 1.69 8.57
CA LYS A 173 19.76 0.62 9.18
C LYS A 173 20.10 -0.47 8.15
N PRO A 174 21.27 -1.14 8.26
CA PRO A 174 21.71 -2.15 7.29
C PRO A 174 20.73 -3.30 7.03
N ASN A 175 19.90 -3.65 8.01
CA ASN A 175 18.94 -4.75 7.93
C ASN A 175 17.53 -4.32 7.48
N GLU A 176 17.28 -3.04 7.27
CA GLU A 176 15.99 -2.57 6.76
C GLU A 176 15.78 -3.03 5.31
N VAL A 177 14.55 -3.43 5.01
CA VAL A 177 14.09 -3.90 3.69
C VAL A 177 12.90 -3.06 3.22
N SER A 178 12.52 -3.18 1.94
CA SER A 178 11.41 -2.42 1.33
C SER A 178 11.62 -0.90 1.34
N ILE A 179 12.89 -0.46 1.37
CA ILE A 179 13.25 0.95 1.55
C ILE A 179 12.82 1.85 0.39
N PHE A 180 12.64 1.28 -0.81
CA PHE A 180 12.22 2.04 -1.98
C PHE A 180 10.76 2.49 -1.83
N SER A 181 9.88 1.60 -1.37
CA SER A 181 8.43 1.84 -1.24
C SER A 181 8.06 2.74 -0.08
N SER A 182 8.83 2.69 1.02
CA SER A 182 8.61 3.47 2.23
C SER A 182 9.02 4.95 2.15
N LEU A 183 9.58 5.42 1.03
CA LEU A 183 9.96 6.83 0.88
C LEU A 183 8.73 7.74 0.91
N SER A 184 8.90 8.93 1.50
CA SER A 184 7.97 10.06 1.34
C SER A 184 7.73 10.37 -0.14
N ILE A 185 6.68 11.15 -0.45
CA ILE A 185 6.22 11.34 -1.84
C ILE A 185 7.35 11.89 -2.72
N ASN A 186 7.98 12.97 -2.28
CA ASN A 186 9.14 13.54 -2.97
C ASN A 186 10.47 13.14 -2.32
N GLY A 187 10.49 12.09 -1.48
CA GLY A 187 11.71 11.57 -0.88
C GLY A 187 12.67 10.98 -1.90
N ARG A 188 13.96 11.03 -1.59
CA ARG A 188 15.03 10.42 -2.40
C ARG A 188 16.00 9.64 -1.51
N LEU A 189 16.64 8.63 -2.10
CA LEU A 189 17.73 7.89 -1.45
C LEU A 189 19.06 8.51 -1.86
N PHE A 190 19.88 8.77 -0.86
CA PHE A 190 21.25 9.22 -1.01
C PHE A 190 22.21 8.17 -0.46
N VAL A 191 23.44 8.19 -0.98
CA VAL A 191 24.58 7.48 -0.44
C VAL A 191 25.67 8.49 -0.11
N CYS A 192 26.25 8.40 1.08
CA CYS A 192 27.36 9.26 1.47
C CYS A 192 28.16 8.66 2.64
N SER A 193 29.36 9.20 2.86
CA SER A 193 30.10 8.95 4.10
C SER A 193 29.46 9.66 5.29
N ARG A 194 29.82 9.25 6.51
CA ARG A 194 29.22 9.80 7.75
C ARG A 194 29.46 11.30 7.90
N GLU A 195 30.61 11.78 7.43
CA GLU A 195 31.03 13.19 7.49
C GLU A 195 30.19 14.08 6.57
N GLN A 196 29.68 13.52 5.47
CA GLN A 196 28.92 14.22 4.44
C GLN A 196 27.41 14.33 4.75
N ILE A 197 26.89 13.65 5.77
CA ILE A 197 25.46 13.65 6.09
C ILE A 197 24.95 15.09 6.27
N ASN A 198 25.70 15.92 7.00
CA ASN A 198 25.28 17.29 7.31
C ASN A 198 25.26 18.19 6.07
N SER A 199 26.08 17.92 5.05
CA SER A 199 26.12 18.70 3.80
C SER A 199 25.07 18.29 2.77
N LEU A 200 24.37 17.16 2.95
CA LEU A 200 23.31 16.76 2.01
C LEU A 200 22.19 17.81 1.92
N THR A 201 21.75 18.10 0.70
CA THR A 201 20.65 19.02 0.39
C THR A 201 19.63 18.37 -0.54
N PRO A 202 18.32 18.70 -0.41
CA PRO A 202 17.31 18.18 -1.33
C PRO A 202 17.58 18.57 -2.78
N LEU A 203 17.14 17.71 -3.71
CA LEU A 203 17.20 18.01 -5.15
C LEU A 203 16.08 19.00 -5.54
N PRO A 204 16.27 19.80 -6.60
CA PRO A 204 15.21 20.69 -7.10
C PRO A 204 13.90 19.96 -7.44
N GLU A 205 13.98 18.73 -7.96
CA GLU A 205 12.81 17.90 -8.26
C GLU A 205 12.02 17.43 -7.02
N GLN A 206 12.58 17.56 -5.82
CA GLN A 206 11.89 17.22 -4.57
C GLN A 206 10.96 18.34 -4.07
N GLU A 207 11.14 19.58 -4.56
CA GLU A 207 10.33 20.73 -4.16
C GLU A 207 8.88 20.63 -4.64
N GLY A 208 8.62 19.80 -5.65
CA GLY A 208 7.30 19.64 -6.26
C GLY A 208 6.99 20.72 -7.31
N PRO A 209 5.72 20.85 -7.73
CA PRO A 209 5.33 21.77 -8.79
C PRO A 209 5.40 23.24 -8.34
N SER A 210 5.86 24.12 -9.25
CA SER A 210 5.85 25.57 -9.05
C SER A 210 4.56 26.26 -9.50
N ALA A 211 3.73 25.57 -10.29
CA ALA A 211 2.45 26.06 -10.79
C ALA A 211 1.35 25.01 -10.56
N GLY A 212 0.16 25.47 -10.17
CA GLY A 212 -1.01 24.61 -9.98
C GLY A 212 -1.62 24.16 -11.30
N SER A 213 -2.44 23.10 -11.24
CA SER A 213 -3.14 22.51 -12.39
C SER A 213 -4.63 22.84 -12.44
N MET A 214 -5.05 23.89 -11.71
CA MET A 214 -6.44 24.29 -11.53
C MET A 214 -7.23 24.46 -12.84
N SER A 215 -6.64 25.04 -13.89
CA SER A 215 -7.31 25.21 -15.19
C SER A 215 -7.71 23.87 -15.81
N THR A 216 -6.85 22.86 -15.70
CA THR A 216 -7.14 21.49 -16.14
C THR A 216 -8.21 20.86 -15.27
N LEU A 217 -8.08 20.95 -13.94
CA LEU A 217 -9.02 20.35 -12.99
C LEU A 217 -10.44 20.95 -13.07
N GLU A 218 -10.55 22.24 -13.38
CA GLU A 218 -11.83 22.95 -13.53
C GLU A 218 -12.68 22.37 -14.67
N LEU A 219 -12.04 21.99 -15.79
CA LEU A 219 -12.68 21.45 -16.98
C LEU A 219 -13.17 20.00 -16.81
N MET A 220 -12.65 19.27 -15.82
CA MET A 220 -13.01 17.88 -15.57
C MET A 220 -14.28 17.79 -14.73
N SER A 221 -15.16 16.81 -14.93
CA SER A 221 -16.31 16.59 -14.04
C SER A 221 -15.86 16.11 -12.65
N SER A 222 -16.46 16.61 -11.57
CA SER A 222 -16.15 16.12 -10.21
C SER A 222 -16.46 14.64 -10.03
N LYS A 223 -17.52 14.13 -10.67
CA LYS A 223 -17.88 12.71 -10.64
C LYS A 223 -16.86 11.86 -11.40
N GLU A 224 -16.40 12.35 -12.55
CA GLU A 224 -15.39 11.65 -13.37
C GLU A 224 -14.04 11.57 -12.66
N VAL A 225 -13.58 12.67 -12.05
CA VAL A 225 -12.34 12.66 -11.23
C VAL A 225 -12.46 11.64 -10.09
N ALA A 226 -13.57 11.67 -9.33
CA ALA A 226 -13.80 10.73 -8.24
C ALA A 226 -13.88 9.26 -8.71
N TYR A 227 -14.47 9.02 -9.89
CA TYR A 227 -14.59 7.69 -10.47
C TYR A 227 -13.23 7.14 -10.90
N GLN A 228 -12.43 7.92 -11.65
CA GLN A 228 -11.06 7.53 -12.01
C GLN A 228 -10.15 7.35 -10.78
N MET A 229 -10.30 8.19 -9.75
CA MET A 229 -9.59 8.03 -8.48
C MET A 229 -9.94 6.70 -7.82
N THR A 230 -11.22 6.35 -7.79
CA THR A 230 -11.71 5.11 -7.20
C THR A 230 -11.25 3.88 -7.97
N LEU A 231 -11.27 3.91 -9.30
CA LEU A 231 -10.72 2.84 -10.14
C LEU A 231 -9.23 2.63 -9.86
N TYR A 232 -8.44 3.71 -9.81
CA TYR A 232 -7.01 3.61 -9.57
C TYR A 232 -6.69 3.10 -8.15
N GLU A 233 -7.44 3.54 -7.13
CA GLU A 233 -7.27 3.02 -5.78
C GLU A 233 -7.72 1.57 -5.63
N TRP A 234 -8.76 1.11 -6.34
CA TRP A 234 -9.10 -0.31 -6.39
C TRP A 234 -7.97 -1.16 -6.98
N GLU A 235 -7.29 -0.67 -8.02
CA GLU A 235 -6.12 -1.35 -8.55
C GLU A 235 -5.00 -1.46 -7.51
N LEU A 236 -4.68 -0.38 -6.80
CA LEU A 236 -3.67 -0.38 -5.73
C LEU A 236 -4.08 -1.28 -4.57
N PHE A 237 -5.33 -1.19 -4.11
CA PHE A 237 -5.84 -1.95 -2.97
C PHE A 237 -5.90 -3.45 -3.24
N ASN A 238 -6.25 -3.85 -4.47
CA ASN A 238 -6.23 -5.26 -4.87
C ASN A 238 -4.81 -5.82 -5.06
N CYS A 239 -3.80 -4.96 -5.26
CA CYS A 239 -2.41 -5.40 -5.25
C CYS A 239 -1.89 -5.72 -3.85
N VAL A 240 -2.51 -5.19 -2.79
CA VAL A 240 -2.07 -5.43 -1.41
C VAL A 240 -2.40 -6.86 -0.98
N HIS A 241 -1.38 -7.67 -0.73
CA HIS A 241 -1.61 -8.97 -0.12
C HIS A 241 -1.86 -8.87 1.38
N GLU A 242 -2.62 -9.80 1.95
CA GLU A 242 -2.95 -9.80 3.37
C GLU A 242 -1.71 -9.96 4.27
N HIS A 243 -0.70 -10.68 3.80
CA HIS A 243 0.58 -10.81 4.48
C HIS A 243 1.34 -9.49 4.60
N GLU A 244 1.19 -8.56 3.64
CA GLU A 244 1.88 -7.26 3.74
C GLU A 244 1.42 -6.49 4.99
N LEU A 245 0.16 -6.64 5.38
CA LEU A 245 -0.37 -6.08 6.63
C LEU A 245 0.32 -6.71 7.85
N ILE A 246 0.55 -8.02 7.83
CA ILE A 246 1.23 -8.76 8.90
C ILE A 246 2.70 -8.35 8.97
N TYR A 247 3.42 -8.38 7.85
CA TYR A 247 4.83 -8.00 7.78
C TYR A 247 5.04 -6.54 8.20
N HIS A 248 4.16 -5.64 7.76
CA HIS A 248 4.20 -4.25 8.18
C HIS A 248 4.01 -4.12 9.70
N THR A 249 3.04 -4.84 10.27
CA THR A 249 2.70 -4.74 11.71
C THR A 249 3.75 -5.36 12.63
N PHE A 250 4.33 -6.51 12.24
CA PHE A 250 5.31 -7.25 13.06
C PHE A 250 6.77 -6.90 12.72
N GLY A 251 7.00 -6.03 11.72
CA GLY A 251 8.33 -5.63 11.25
C GLY A 251 8.82 -6.46 10.07
N ARG A 252 8.80 -5.85 8.87
CA ARG A 252 9.16 -6.47 7.59
C ARG A 252 10.55 -7.09 7.55
N GLN A 253 11.50 -6.52 8.28
CA GLN A 253 12.86 -7.03 8.41
C GLN A 253 12.94 -8.44 9.04
N HIS A 254 11.97 -8.81 9.89
CA HIS A 254 11.92 -10.15 10.49
C HIS A 254 11.52 -11.23 9.48
N PHE A 255 10.82 -10.83 8.41
CA PHE A 255 10.35 -11.73 7.36
C PHE A 255 11.22 -11.69 6.10
N LYS A 256 12.07 -10.66 5.95
CA LYS A 256 12.82 -10.36 4.71
C LYS A 256 11.90 -10.29 3.48
N LYS A 257 10.68 -9.79 3.66
CA LYS A 257 9.67 -9.62 2.61
C LYS A 257 9.35 -8.15 2.42
N ALA A 258 9.05 -7.76 1.19
CA ALA A 258 8.63 -6.40 0.87
C ALA A 258 7.17 -6.17 1.26
N THR A 259 6.83 -4.91 1.57
CA THR A 259 5.45 -4.44 1.77
C THR A 259 5.07 -3.39 0.73
N ALA A 260 5.62 -3.54 -0.48
CA ALA A 260 5.63 -2.47 -1.47
C ALA A 260 4.24 -2.05 -1.94
N ASN A 261 3.29 -2.98 -2.06
CA ASN A 261 1.93 -2.64 -2.50
C ASN A 261 1.19 -1.90 -1.40
N LEU A 262 1.33 -2.36 -0.15
CA LEU A 262 0.76 -1.67 1.01
C LEU A 262 1.35 -0.26 1.15
N ASP A 263 2.67 -0.13 1.09
CA ASP A 263 3.38 1.15 1.21
C ASP A 263 2.92 2.14 0.12
N LEU A 264 2.78 1.69 -1.13
CA LEU A 264 2.29 2.52 -2.23
C LEU A 264 0.83 2.94 -2.04
N PHE A 265 -0.02 2.06 -1.52
CA PHE A 265 -1.41 2.37 -1.26
C PHE A 265 -1.57 3.36 -0.08
N LEU A 266 -0.79 3.19 1.00
CA LEU A 266 -0.73 4.16 2.09
C LEU A 266 -0.17 5.51 1.63
N ARG A 267 0.86 5.49 0.78
CA ARG A 267 1.42 6.70 0.18
C ARG A 267 0.39 7.43 -0.71
N ARG A 268 -0.49 6.71 -1.40
CA ARG A 268 -1.57 7.31 -2.21
C ARG A 268 -2.52 8.16 -1.37
N PHE A 269 -2.80 7.77 -0.12
CA PHE A 269 -3.57 8.60 0.81
C PHE A 269 -2.93 9.97 1.01
N ASN A 270 -1.63 9.99 1.34
CA ASN A 270 -0.88 11.23 1.55
C ASN A 270 -0.78 12.06 0.25
N GLU A 271 -0.62 11.40 -0.91
CA GLU A 271 -0.57 12.06 -2.22
C GLU A 271 -1.88 12.81 -2.51
N ILE A 272 -3.04 12.18 -2.28
CA ILE A 272 -4.35 12.83 -2.47
C ILE A 272 -4.54 13.96 -1.46
N GLN A 273 -4.15 13.77 -0.20
CA GLN A 273 -4.24 14.81 0.82
C GLN A 273 -3.42 16.04 0.42
N LEU A 274 -2.16 15.85 0.02
CA LEU A 274 -1.25 16.93 -0.34
C LEU A 274 -1.56 17.55 -1.70
N TRP A 275 -2.22 16.82 -2.60
CA TRP A 275 -2.76 17.37 -3.85
C TRP A 275 -3.75 18.49 -3.59
N VAL A 276 -4.69 18.27 -2.66
CA VAL A 276 -5.66 19.31 -2.25
C VAL A 276 -4.92 20.55 -1.74
N VAL A 277 -3.95 20.36 -0.85
CA VAL A 277 -3.21 21.48 -0.25
C VAL A 277 -2.38 22.22 -1.30
N THR A 278 -1.72 21.48 -2.19
CA THR A 278 -0.89 22.01 -3.27
C THR A 278 -1.72 22.87 -4.22
N GLU A 279 -2.83 22.36 -4.75
CA GLU A 279 -3.68 23.09 -5.69
C GLU A 279 -4.27 24.36 -5.07
N VAL A 280 -4.69 24.30 -3.79
CA VAL A 280 -5.22 25.47 -3.09
C VAL A 280 -4.11 26.51 -2.85
N CYS A 281 -2.92 26.09 -2.41
CA CYS A 281 -1.82 27.01 -2.09
C CYS A 281 -1.14 27.61 -3.33
N LEU A 282 -1.22 26.96 -4.49
CA LEU A 282 -0.71 27.49 -5.76
C LEU A 282 -1.74 28.35 -6.52
N CYS A 283 -2.99 28.42 -6.05
CA CYS A 283 -4.04 29.20 -6.70
C CYS A 283 -4.10 30.63 -6.14
N SER A 284 -3.47 31.57 -6.83
CA SER A 284 -3.35 32.98 -6.38
C SER A 284 -4.69 33.72 -6.35
N THR A 285 -5.55 33.50 -7.35
CA THR A 285 -6.83 34.21 -7.48
C THR A 285 -7.88 33.71 -6.47
N LEU A 286 -8.35 34.59 -5.58
CA LEU A 286 -9.32 34.27 -4.53
C LEU A 286 -10.61 33.60 -5.05
N SER A 287 -11.21 34.13 -6.11
CA SER A 287 -12.44 33.55 -6.68
C SER A 287 -12.24 32.12 -7.17
N LYS A 288 -11.10 31.85 -7.81
CA LYS A 288 -10.69 30.53 -8.28
C LYS A 288 -10.40 29.57 -7.11
N ARG A 289 -9.78 30.05 -6.02
CA ARG A 289 -9.63 29.23 -4.80
C ARG A 289 -10.96 28.79 -4.20
N VAL A 290 -11.94 29.69 -4.14
CA VAL A 290 -13.29 29.35 -3.66
C VAL A 290 -13.91 28.26 -4.53
N GLN A 291 -13.72 28.34 -5.85
CA GLN A 291 -14.15 27.29 -6.78
C GLN A 291 -13.43 25.96 -6.53
N LEU A 292 -12.12 25.98 -6.22
CA LEU A 292 -11.36 24.78 -5.84
C LEU A 292 -11.89 24.13 -4.56
N LEU A 293 -12.16 24.89 -3.49
CA LEU A 293 -12.76 24.33 -2.27
C LEU A 293 -14.09 23.63 -2.58
N LYS A 294 -14.97 24.30 -3.34
CA LYS A 294 -16.23 23.72 -3.81
C LYS A 294 -15.99 22.47 -4.66
N LYS A 295 -14.96 22.46 -5.52
CA LYS A 295 -14.59 21.34 -6.38
C LYS A 295 -14.19 20.11 -5.57
N PHE A 296 -13.29 20.28 -4.60
CA PHE A 296 -12.82 19.19 -3.73
C PHE A 296 -13.94 18.63 -2.86
N ILE A 297 -14.80 19.47 -2.28
CA ILE A 297 -15.96 18.99 -1.50
C ILE A 297 -16.90 18.13 -2.37
N LYS A 298 -17.09 18.50 -3.65
CA LYS A 298 -17.87 17.69 -4.59
C LYS A 298 -17.18 16.37 -4.95
N ILE A 299 -15.86 16.38 -5.17
CA ILE A 299 -15.10 15.15 -5.46
C ILE A 299 -15.19 14.21 -4.25
N ALA A 300 -14.99 14.72 -3.03
CA ALA A 300 -15.13 13.95 -1.80
C ALA A 300 -16.55 13.34 -1.67
N ALA A 301 -17.59 14.12 -1.96
CA ALA A 301 -18.97 13.62 -1.95
C ALA A 301 -19.15 12.40 -2.88
N HIS A 302 -18.61 12.45 -4.10
CA HIS A 302 -18.66 11.32 -5.04
C HIS A 302 -17.75 10.16 -4.62
N CYS A 303 -16.57 10.40 -4.03
CA CYS A 303 -15.76 9.31 -3.45
C CYS A 303 -16.55 8.55 -2.36
N LYS A 304 -17.26 9.29 -1.49
CA LYS A 304 -18.13 8.70 -0.47
C LYS A 304 -19.31 7.93 -1.08
N GLU A 305 -19.93 8.45 -2.14
CA GLU A 305 -20.97 7.76 -2.93
C GLU A 305 -20.46 6.42 -3.49
N PHE A 306 -19.23 6.41 -4.03
CA PHE A 306 -18.55 5.21 -4.53
C PHE A 306 -17.99 4.28 -3.43
N ARG A 307 -18.30 4.56 -2.15
CA ARG A 307 -17.78 3.84 -0.97
C ARG A 307 -16.25 3.80 -0.91
N ASN A 308 -15.61 4.77 -1.55
CA ASN A 308 -14.18 5.02 -1.46
C ASN A 308 -13.92 5.99 -0.30
N LEU A 309 -13.90 5.44 0.91
CA LEU A 309 -13.71 6.22 2.12
C LEU A 309 -12.26 6.68 2.28
N ASN A 310 -11.29 5.98 1.68
CA ASN A 310 -9.88 6.37 1.70
C ASN A 310 -9.64 7.72 1.03
N SER A 311 -10.03 7.87 -0.24
CA SER A 311 -9.95 9.16 -0.95
C SER A 311 -10.82 10.24 -0.32
N PHE A 312 -12.03 9.88 0.14
CA PHE A 312 -12.91 10.81 0.83
C PHE A 312 -12.17 11.47 2.01
N PHE A 313 -11.62 10.67 2.93
CA PHE A 313 -10.91 11.20 4.08
C PHE A 313 -9.61 11.92 3.69
N ALA A 314 -8.87 11.44 2.70
CA ALA A 314 -7.68 12.13 2.22
C ALA A 314 -7.99 13.56 1.75
N ILE A 315 -9.09 13.74 1.00
CA ILE A 315 -9.52 15.06 0.53
C ILE A 315 -9.95 15.95 1.69
N ILE A 316 -10.77 15.45 2.62
CA ILE A 316 -11.23 16.23 3.76
C ILE A 316 -10.05 16.63 4.66
N MET A 317 -9.13 15.72 4.95
CA MET A 317 -7.91 16.02 5.71
C MET A 317 -6.99 17.02 4.99
N GLY A 318 -6.98 17.03 3.65
CA GLY A 318 -6.30 18.05 2.86
C GLY A 318 -6.94 19.43 3.04
N LEU A 319 -8.27 19.51 3.06
CA LEU A 319 -9.00 20.75 3.32
C LEU A 319 -8.83 21.24 4.77
N SER A 320 -8.70 20.32 5.73
CA SER A 320 -8.43 20.63 7.14
C SER A 320 -6.97 21.01 7.42
N ASN A 321 -6.05 20.80 6.47
CA ASN A 321 -4.63 21.11 6.64
C ASN A 321 -4.45 22.58 7.07
N PRO A 322 -3.55 22.90 8.03
CA PRO A 322 -3.34 24.26 8.51
C PRO A 322 -3.05 25.31 7.43
N ALA A 323 -2.44 24.92 6.31
CA ALA A 323 -2.20 25.81 5.17
C ALA A 323 -3.48 26.16 4.40
N VAL A 324 -4.51 25.32 4.45
CA VAL A 324 -5.82 25.54 3.80
C VAL A 324 -6.83 26.14 4.78
N SER A 325 -6.96 25.57 5.98
CA SER A 325 -7.96 25.98 6.97
C SER A 325 -7.77 27.41 7.47
N ARG A 326 -6.54 27.95 7.42
CA ARG A 326 -6.24 29.35 7.78
C ARG A 326 -6.73 30.40 6.77
N LEU A 327 -7.10 30.01 5.56
CA LEU A 327 -7.47 30.92 4.46
C LEU A 327 -8.89 31.50 4.68
N SER A 328 -9.05 32.30 5.72
CA SER A 328 -10.35 32.78 6.21
C SER A 328 -11.14 33.52 5.13
N GLN A 329 -10.51 34.32 4.28
CA GLN A 329 -11.20 35.05 3.20
C GLN A 329 -11.75 34.09 2.14
N THR A 330 -11.02 32.99 1.87
CA THR A 330 -11.48 31.92 0.96
C THR A 330 -12.67 31.18 1.55
N TRP A 331 -12.56 30.74 2.80
CA TRP A 331 -13.64 30.02 3.48
C TRP A 331 -14.88 30.88 3.67
N GLU A 332 -14.73 32.16 4.00
CA GLU A 332 -15.84 33.09 4.20
C GLU A 332 -16.69 33.23 2.93
N LYS A 333 -16.05 33.31 1.75
CA LYS A 333 -16.72 33.39 0.43
C LYS A 333 -17.28 32.06 -0.09
N LEU A 334 -17.01 30.94 0.57
CA LEU A 334 -17.60 29.66 0.19
C LEU A 334 -19.13 29.68 0.46
N PRO A 335 -19.98 29.26 -0.49
CA PRO A 335 -21.43 29.24 -0.27
C PRO A 335 -21.81 28.37 0.94
N SER A 336 -22.78 28.85 1.73
CA SER A 336 -23.22 28.21 2.99
C SER A 336 -23.57 26.73 2.85
N LYS A 337 -24.18 26.34 1.73
CA LYS A 337 -24.46 24.94 1.38
C LYS A 337 -23.20 24.06 1.47
N PHE A 338 -22.08 24.51 0.91
CA PHE A 338 -20.83 23.74 0.91
C PHE A 338 -20.12 23.78 2.25
N LYS A 339 -20.22 24.88 3.01
CA LYS A 339 -19.74 24.94 4.41
C LYS A 339 -20.41 23.88 5.27
N LYS A 340 -21.74 23.75 5.17
CA LYS A 340 -22.52 22.75 5.91
C LYS A 340 -22.10 21.32 5.54
N VAL A 341 -22.00 21.02 4.24
CA VAL A 341 -21.54 19.72 3.75
C VAL A 341 -20.12 19.39 4.25
N TYR A 342 -19.20 20.34 4.19
CA TYR A 342 -17.84 20.15 4.70
C TYR A 342 -17.83 19.86 6.21
N ALA A 343 -18.59 20.61 7.01
CA ALA A 343 -18.69 20.39 8.46
C ALA A 343 -19.27 18.99 8.79
N GLU A 344 -20.27 18.52 8.04
CA GLU A 344 -20.80 17.16 8.18
C GLU A 344 -19.72 16.10 7.87
N TYR A 345 -18.86 16.36 6.88
CA TYR A 345 -17.76 15.46 6.52
C TYR A 345 -16.63 15.47 7.54
N GLU A 346 -16.31 16.63 8.11
CA GLU A 346 -15.32 16.78 9.17
C GLU A 346 -15.74 16.01 10.44
N ASN A 347 -17.03 16.03 10.79
CA ASN A 347 -17.58 15.25 11.91
C ASN A 347 -17.41 13.73 11.74
N LEU A 348 -17.30 13.21 10.51
CA LEU A 348 -17.00 11.78 10.28
C LEU A 348 -15.56 11.41 10.66
N MET A 349 -14.65 12.39 10.76
CA MET A 349 -13.26 12.20 11.17
C MET A 349 -13.07 12.23 12.69
N ASP A 350 -14.11 12.54 13.46
CA ASP A 350 -14.04 12.70 14.91
C ASP A 350 -13.36 11.48 15.57
N PRO A 351 -12.19 11.65 16.23
CA PRO A 351 -11.48 10.56 16.87
C PRO A 351 -12.18 10.04 18.14
N SER A 352 -13.19 10.76 18.64
CA SER A 352 -13.93 10.42 19.85
C SER A 352 -14.46 8.99 19.85
N ARG A 353 -14.34 8.33 21.01
CA ARG A 353 -14.77 6.93 21.21
C ARG A 353 -14.20 5.98 20.14
N ASN A 354 -12.92 6.17 19.81
CA ASN A 354 -12.18 5.40 18.81
C ASN A 354 -12.81 5.47 17.40
N HIS A 355 -12.97 6.69 16.89
CA HIS A 355 -13.53 6.96 15.57
C HIS A 355 -14.93 6.35 15.38
N ARG A 356 -15.81 6.50 16.38
CA ARG A 356 -17.13 5.86 16.40
C ARG A 356 -17.99 6.24 15.18
N ALA A 357 -17.97 7.51 14.77
CA ALA A 357 -18.74 7.97 13.62
C ALA A 357 -18.36 7.23 12.33
N TYR A 358 -17.05 7.10 12.05
CA TYR A 358 -16.53 6.30 10.95
C TYR A 358 -16.94 4.83 11.07
N ARG A 359 -16.71 4.19 12.23
CA ARG A 359 -16.99 2.76 12.41
C ARG A 359 -18.47 2.42 12.22
N LEU A 360 -19.37 3.25 12.75
CA LEU A 360 -20.81 3.10 12.53
C LEU A 360 -21.22 3.31 11.08
N THR A 361 -20.49 4.16 10.34
CA THR A 361 -20.72 4.37 8.91
C THR A 361 -20.34 3.13 8.12
N VAL A 362 -19.14 2.59 8.33
CA VAL A 362 -18.65 1.39 7.63
C VAL A 362 -19.48 0.15 7.95
N ALA A 363 -19.90 -0.02 9.20
CA ALA A 363 -20.72 -1.16 9.61
C ALA A 363 -22.09 -1.24 8.90
N LYS A 364 -22.54 -0.16 8.26
CA LYS A 364 -23.80 -0.10 7.50
C LYS A 364 -23.60 -0.23 5.99
N LEU A 365 -22.36 -0.34 5.52
CA LEU A 365 -22.04 -0.46 4.11
C LEU A 365 -21.77 -1.93 3.77
N ASP A 366 -22.25 -2.35 2.61
CA ASP A 366 -21.85 -3.61 1.99
C ASP A 366 -20.65 -3.39 1.05
N PRO A 367 -19.82 -4.42 0.82
CA PRO A 367 -18.80 -4.44 -0.23
C PRO A 367 -19.42 -4.11 -1.60
N PRO A 368 -18.65 -3.52 -2.54
CA PRO A 368 -17.23 -3.15 -2.46
C PRO A 368 -16.98 -1.85 -1.67
N ILE A 369 -15.97 -1.82 -0.78
CA ILE A 369 -15.60 -0.65 0.03
C ILE A 369 -14.07 -0.47 -0.01
N ILE A 370 -13.59 0.77 -0.16
CA ILE A 370 -12.21 1.11 0.17
C ILE A 370 -12.20 1.78 1.55
N PRO A 371 -11.70 1.11 2.60
CA PRO A 371 -11.77 1.61 3.97
C PRO A 371 -10.77 2.74 4.23
N PHE A 372 -10.91 3.44 5.36
CA PHE A 372 -9.92 4.41 5.82
C PHE A 372 -8.68 3.67 6.33
N MET A 373 -7.76 3.36 5.42
CA MET A 373 -6.62 2.49 5.71
C MET A 373 -5.71 2.96 6.84
N PRO A 374 -5.38 4.26 6.98
CA PRO A 374 -4.60 4.74 8.12
C PRO A 374 -5.16 4.31 9.48
N LEU A 375 -6.48 4.29 9.65
CA LEU A 375 -7.10 3.83 10.88
C LEU A 375 -6.98 2.31 11.08
N LEU A 376 -7.08 1.52 10.01
CA LEU A 376 -6.88 0.06 10.11
C LEU A 376 -5.43 -0.29 10.45
N ILE A 377 -4.46 0.41 9.88
CA ILE A 377 -3.03 0.24 10.24
C ILE A 377 -2.77 0.67 11.68
N LYS A 378 -3.39 1.76 12.13
CA LYS A 378 -3.39 2.17 13.54
C LYS A 378 -3.93 1.06 14.43
N ASP A 379 -5.10 0.50 14.12
CA ASP A 379 -5.70 -0.60 14.91
C ASP A 379 -4.76 -1.81 15.03
N MET A 380 -4.10 -2.21 13.94
CA MET A 380 -3.13 -3.31 13.94
C MET A 380 -1.89 -2.99 14.77
N THR A 381 -1.35 -1.77 14.63
CA THR A 381 -0.18 -1.30 15.38
C THR A 381 -0.45 -1.29 16.89
N PHE A 382 -1.56 -0.66 17.30
CA PHE A 382 -1.96 -0.62 18.72
C PHE A 382 -2.25 -2.02 19.28
N THR A 383 -2.84 -2.92 18.48
CA THR A 383 -3.03 -4.32 18.90
C THR A 383 -1.69 -5.03 19.08
N HIS A 384 -0.72 -4.78 18.20
CA HIS A 384 0.59 -5.39 18.27
C HIS A 384 1.40 -4.90 19.47
N GLU A 385 1.41 -3.59 19.72
CA GLU A 385 2.17 -2.96 20.82
C GLU A 385 1.51 -3.19 22.18
N GLY A 386 0.16 -3.19 22.24
CA GLY A 386 -0.59 -3.35 23.47
C GLY A 386 -0.68 -4.79 23.99
N ASN A 387 -0.32 -5.79 23.18
CA ASN A 387 -0.45 -7.21 23.54
C ASN A 387 0.86 -7.96 23.30
N LYS A 388 1.34 -8.73 24.29
CA LYS A 388 2.54 -9.57 24.12
C LYS A 388 2.27 -10.72 23.13
N THR A 389 3.24 -10.99 22.25
CA THR A 389 3.18 -12.14 21.32
C THR A 389 3.32 -13.47 22.04
N PHE A 390 4.09 -13.50 23.13
CA PHE A 390 4.29 -14.67 23.99
C PHE A 390 3.90 -14.33 25.43
N VAL A 391 3.18 -15.26 26.07
CA VAL A 391 2.82 -15.22 27.50
C VAL A 391 3.23 -16.58 28.07
N ASP A 392 4.06 -16.58 29.10
CA ASP A 392 4.60 -17.80 29.72
C ASP A 392 5.23 -18.77 28.70
N SER A 393 5.99 -18.20 27.75
CA SER A 393 6.64 -18.92 26.63
C SER A 393 5.67 -19.59 25.64
N LEU A 394 4.35 -19.40 25.79
CA LEU A 394 3.32 -19.86 24.87
C LEU A 394 2.89 -18.73 23.93
N VAL A 395 2.49 -19.09 22.71
CA VAL A 395 1.97 -18.13 21.73
C VAL A 395 0.63 -17.59 22.20
N ASN A 396 0.51 -16.27 22.28
CA ASN A 396 -0.75 -15.60 22.60
C ASN A 396 -1.70 -15.62 21.38
N PHE A 397 -2.56 -16.64 21.30
CA PHE A 397 -3.49 -16.79 20.17
C PHE A 397 -4.65 -15.79 20.20
N GLU A 398 -4.93 -15.16 21.34
CA GLU A 398 -5.90 -14.06 21.42
C GLU A 398 -5.39 -12.85 20.63
N LYS A 399 -4.12 -12.46 20.82
CA LYS A 399 -3.46 -11.43 19.99
C LYS A 399 -3.51 -11.79 18.51
N MET A 400 -3.21 -13.05 18.16
CA MET A 400 -3.26 -13.50 16.75
C MET A 400 -4.67 -13.34 16.16
N ARG A 401 -5.71 -13.68 16.93
CA ARG A 401 -7.10 -13.53 16.51
C ARG A 401 -7.50 -12.07 16.31
N MET A 402 -7.07 -11.18 17.20
CA MET A 402 -7.32 -9.73 17.08
C MET A 402 -6.72 -9.16 15.79
N ILE A 403 -5.46 -9.47 15.50
CA ILE A 403 -4.81 -9.05 14.24
C ILE A 403 -5.53 -9.63 13.02
N ALA A 404 -5.87 -10.93 13.06
CA ALA A 404 -6.57 -11.60 11.97
C ALA A 404 -7.97 -10.99 11.72
N ASN A 405 -8.64 -10.45 12.73
CA ASN A 405 -9.94 -9.78 12.54
C ASN A 405 -9.81 -8.55 11.65
N THR A 406 -8.77 -7.73 11.82
CA THR A 406 -8.54 -6.57 10.95
C THR A 406 -8.26 -6.99 9.51
N VAL A 407 -7.48 -8.06 9.32
CA VAL A 407 -7.25 -8.64 7.98
C VAL A 407 -8.55 -9.14 7.35
N ARG A 408 -9.42 -9.81 8.11
CA ARG A 408 -10.74 -10.26 7.62
C ARG A 408 -11.64 -9.10 7.22
N ILE A 409 -11.59 -7.97 7.94
CA ILE A 409 -12.33 -6.75 7.55
C ILE A 409 -11.86 -6.28 6.17
N ILE A 410 -10.55 -6.21 5.94
CA ILE A 410 -9.99 -5.83 4.64
C ILE A 410 -10.43 -6.80 3.54
N ARG A 411 -10.40 -8.11 3.81
CA ARG A 411 -10.90 -9.14 2.89
C ARG A 411 -12.38 -8.95 2.56
N TYR A 412 -13.21 -8.68 3.57
CA TYR A 412 -14.63 -8.39 3.38
C TYR A 412 -14.86 -7.15 2.52
N CYS A 413 -14.15 -6.05 2.79
CA CYS A 413 -14.27 -4.81 2.02
C CYS A 413 -14.07 -5.00 0.51
N ARG A 414 -13.20 -5.95 0.10
CA ARG A 414 -12.89 -6.27 -1.30
C ARG A 414 -13.51 -7.58 -1.81
N SER A 415 -14.50 -8.15 -1.11
CA SER A 415 -15.10 -9.43 -1.50
C SER A 415 -16.02 -9.34 -2.72
N GLN A 416 -16.31 -8.13 -3.20
CA GLN A 416 -17.09 -7.86 -4.39
C GLN A 416 -16.29 -6.94 -5.33
N PRO A 417 -16.44 -7.08 -6.66
CA PRO A 417 -15.81 -6.17 -7.60
C PRO A 417 -16.47 -4.78 -7.57
N PHE A 418 -15.69 -3.75 -7.89
CA PHE A 418 -16.22 -2.40 -8.09
C PHE A 418 -16.91 -2.28 -9.45
N ASN A 419 -18.25 -2.36 -9.42
CA ASN A 419 -19.11 -2.33 -10.61
C ASN A 419 -20.06 -1.12 -10.60
N HIS A 420 -19.54 0.09 -10.39
CA HIS A 420 -20.35 1.29 -10.52
C HIS A 420 -20.47 1.69 -12.00
N GLU A 421 -21.67 2.13 -12.44
CA GLU A 421 -21.83 2.66 -13.79
C GLU A 421 -20.86 3.81 -14.03
N ALA A 422 -20.08 3.68 -15.11
CA ALA A 422 -19.16 4.72 -15.54
C ALA A 422 -19.96 5.98 -15.88
N PRO A 423 -19.48 7.17 -15.50
CA PRO A 423 -20.09 8.40 -15.98
C PRO A 423 -20.08 8.42 -17.52
N GLN A 424 -21.07 9.08 -18.13
CA GLN A 424 -21.14 9.20 -19.60
C GLN A 424 -19.79 9.65 -20.15
N ALA A 425 -19.18 8.82 -21.01
CA ALA A 425 -17.84 9.02 -21.51
C ALA A 425 -17.76 10.33 -22.30
N THR A 426 -17.27 11.38 -21.66
CA THR A 426 -16.90 12.62 -22.36
C THR A 426 -15.62 12.38 -23.17
N LYS A 427 -15.38 13.20 -24.21
CA LYS A 427 -14.16 13.12 -25.05
C LYS A 427 -12.84 13.16 -24.25
N ASN A 428 -12.88 13.64 -23.00
CA ASN A 428 -11.70 13.88 -22.15
C ASN A 428 -11.44 12.78 -21.10
N HIS A 429 -12.12 11.62 -21.16
CA HIS A 429 -11.97 10.56 -20.15
C HIS A 429 -10.51 10.10 -19.95
N GLN A 430 -9.74 9.98 -21.04
CA GLN A 430 -8.33 9.60 -20.97
C GLN A 430 -7.46 10.67 -20.27
N ASP A 431 -7.78 11.95 -20.46
CA ASP A 431 -7.08 13.06 -19.81
C ASP A 431 -7.34 13.06 -18.30
N VAL A 432 -8.57 12.75 -17.88
CA VAL A 432 -8.89 12.61 -16.44
C VAL A 432 -8.13 11.45 -15.84
N ARG A 433 -8.08 10.30 -16.53
CA ARG A 433 -7.33 9.13 -16.08
C ARG A 433 -5.83 9.43 -15.95
N LEU A 434 -5.25 10.12 -16.94
CA LEU A 434 -3.86 10.58 -16.91
C LEU A 434 -3.61 11.49 -15.70
N TYR A 435 -4.43 12.52 -15.55
CA TYR A 435 -4.32 13.48 -14.45
C TYR A 435 -4.34 12.80 -13.08
N VAL A 436 -5.33 11.94 -12.84
CA VAL A 436 -5.53 11.26 -11.55
C VAL A 436 -4.37 10.32 -11.19
N ARG A 437 -3.74 9.69 -12.18
CA ARG A 437 -2.62 8.75 -11.99
C ARG A 437 -1.26 9.44 -11.90
N GLN A 438 -1.17 10.72 -12.27
CA GLN A 438 0.08 11.48 -12.37
C GLN A 438 0.04 12.77 -11.54
N ILE A 439 -0.66 12.73 -10.41
CA ILE A 439 -0.73 13.84 -9.47
C ILE A 439 0.68 14.19 -8.99
N SER A 440 1.06 15.44 -9.18
CA SER A 440 2.29 16.03 -8.64
C SER A 440 1.94 16.94 -7.47
N VAL A 441 2.70 16.85 -6.38
CA VAL A 441 2.38 17.54 -5.12
C VAL A 441 3.62 18.17 -4.51
N ILE A 442 3.40 19.20 -3.70
CA ILE A 442 4.36 19.69 -2.73
C ILE A 442 4.08 18.93 -1.42
N ASP A 443 5.05 18.16 -0.92
CA ASP A 443 4.97 17.46 0.36
C ASP A 443 5.75 18.17 1.49
N ASN A 444 6.44 19.27 1.18
CA ASN A 444 7.08 20.15 2.17
C ASN A 444 6.04 21.09 2.81
N GLN A 445 5.64 20.76 4.05
CA GLN A 445 4.65 21.55 4.80
C GLN A 445 5.12 22.99 5.09
N ARG A 446 6.43 23.26 5.20
CA ARG A 446 6.94 24.63 5.38
C ARG A 446 6.68 25.45 4.12
N THR A 447 6.96 24.89 2.94
CA THR A 447 6.68 25.53 1.64
C THR A 447 5.20 25.83 1.48
N LEU A 448 4.32 24.85 1.74
CA LEU A 448 2.86 25.03 1.69
C LEU A 448 2.37 26.13 2.65
N SER A 449 2.92 26.15 3.86
CA SER A 449 2.58 27.17 4.85
C SER A 449 3.01 28.57 4.41
N GLN A 450 4.21 28.71 3.83
CA GLN A 450 4.69 29.98 3.29
C GLN A 450 3.83 30.47 2.12
N LEU A 451 3.47 29.58 1.19
CA LEU A 451 2.56 29.89 0.08
C LEU A 451 1.21 30.39 0.61
N SER A 452 0.63 29.70 1.59
CA SER A 452 -0.62 30.12 2.23
C SER A 452 -0.55 31.51 2.88
N HIS A 453 0.54 31.82 3.59
CA HIS A 453 0.74 33.14 4.19
C HIS A 453 0.90 34.25 3.15
N LYS A 454 1.50 33.96 1.98
CA LYS A 454 1.56 34.89 0.85
C LYS A 454 0.18 35.14 0.23
N LEU A 455 -0.69 34.14 0.19
CA LEU A 455 -2.06 34.27 -0.34
C LEU A 455 -2.94 35.14 0.56
N GLU A 456 -2.88 34.90 1.87
CA GLU A 456 -3.67 35.64 2.88
C GLU A 456 -2.79 35.93 4.10
N PRO A 457 -2.13 37.10 4.16
CA PRO A 457 -1.34 37.51 5.33
C PRO A 457 -2.20 37.57 6.60
N ARG A 458 -1.60 37.25 7.76
CA ARG A 458 -2.29 37.50 9.05
C ARG A 458 -2.48 39.01 9.19
N ARG A 459 -3.71 39.45 9.54
CA ARG A 459 -3.93 40.85 9.91
C ARG A 459 -3.07 41.14 11.15
N PRO A 460 -2.34 42.27 11.18
CA PRO A 460 -1.51 42.65 12.32
C PRO A 460 -2.33 42.83 13.59
#